data_AF-A0A2L2YQY1-F1
#
_entry.id   AF-A0A2L2YQY1-F1
#
_cell.length_a   1.000
_cell.length_b   1.000
_cell.length_c   1.000
_cell.angle_alpha   90.00
_cell.angle_beta   90.00
_cell.angle_gamma   90.00
#
_symmetry.space_group_name_H-M   'P 1'
#
loop_
_entity.id
_entity.type
_entity.pdbx_description
1 polymer ?
#
loop_
_entity_poly.entity_id
_entity_poly.type
_entity_poly.pdbx_seq_one_letter_code
_entity_poly.pdbx_strand_id
1 'polypeptide(L)'
;QCFYFRLLLVNYTGSLSFQDICKVDGNQHPTYKDACFALGLLEDDNQWECMLAEAALNCTAKQNRLLFAIVLATCFPARIETL
;
A
#
# COMPACT_ATOMS: atom_id res chain seq x y z
N GLN A 1 -2.28 0.53 -11.26
CA GLN A 1 -0.86 0.38 -11.70
C GLN A 1 -0.12 1.69 -11.96
N CYS A 2 -0.69 2.71 -12.64
CA CYS A 2 0.05 3.94 -12.99
C CYS A 2 0.46 4.85 -11.80
N PHE A 3 -0.22 4.75 -10.65
CA PHE A 3 0.06 5.57 -9.48
C PHE A 3 1.47 5.33 -8.92
N TYR A 4 1.81 4.07 -8.61
CA TYR A 4 3.12 3.69 -8.08
C TYR A 4 4.26 4.02 -9.06
N PHE A 5 4.03 3.84 -10.36
CA PHE A 5 5.01 4.21 -11.37
C PHE A 5 5.29 5.72 -11.39
N ARG A 6 4.25 6.56 -11.35
CA ARG A 6 4.42 8.02 -11.25
C ARG A 6 5.11 8.42 -9.95
N LEU A 7 4.77 7.76 -8.84
CA LEU A 7 5.37 8.01 -7.53
C LEU A 7 6.88 7.69 -7.53
N LEU A 8 7.29 6.60 -8.18
CA LEU A 8 8.69 6.26 -8.38
C LEU A 8 9.40 7.29 -9.26
N LEU A 9 8.81 7.67 -10.39
CA LEU A 9 9.43 8.66 -11.30
C LEU A 9 9.63 10.04 -10.66
N VAL A 10 8.74 10.46 -9.76
CA VAL A 10 8.87 11.74 -9.04
C VAL A 10 10.02 11.68 -8.03
N ASN A 11 10.26 10.51 -7.41
CA ASN A 11 11.28 10.35 -6.38
C ASN A 11 12.64 9.88 -6.92
N TYR A 12 12.67 9.28 -8.12
CA TYR A 12 13.88 8.72 -8.73
C TYR A 12 14.34 9.58 -9.92
N THR A 13 15.21 10.56 -9.64
CA THR A 13 15.78 11.44 -10.66
C THR A 13 17.05 10.83 -11.26
N GLY A 14 16.93 10.15 -12.42
CA GLY A 14 18.10 9.78 -13.24
C GLY A 14 18.12 8.39 -13.87
N SER A 15 17.17 7.51 -13.53
CA SER A 15 17.13 6.15 -14.09
C SER A 15 16.29 6.07 -15.37
N LEU A 16 16.91 5.62 -16.46
CA LEU A 16 16.29 5.53 -17.80
C LEU A 16 15.66 4.15 -18.09
N SER A 17 15.84 3.16 -17.22
CA SER A 17 15.39 1.78 -17.41
C SER A 17 14.41 1.32 -16.34
N PHE A 18 13.41 0.51 -16.75
CA PHE A 18 12.46 -0.17 -15.85
C PHE A 18 13.17 -0.94 -14.72
N GLN A 19 14.29 -1.61 -15.04
CA GLN A 19 15.05 -2.39 -14.07
C GLN A 19 15.67 -1.51 -12.98
N ASP A 20 16.09 -0.30 -13.34
CA ASP A 20 16.71 0.64 -12.39
C ASP A 20 15.67 1.34 -11.52
N ILE A 21 14.46 1.58 -12.04
CA ILE A 21 13.35 2.19 -11.29
C ILE A 21 12.82 1.23 -10.21
N CYS A 22 12.84 -0.08 -10.48
CA CYS A 22 12.43 -1.11 -9.52
C CYS A 22 13.58 -1.61 -8.61
N LYS A 23 14.76 -1.00 -8.69
CA LYS A 23 15.93 -1.40 -7.90
C LYS A 23 16.07 -0.47 -6.70
N VAL A 24 15.88 -1.01 -5.50
CA VAL A 24 15.98 -0.27 -4.24
C VAL A 24 17.08 -0.90 -3.40
N ASP A 25 18.06 -0.09 -3.02
CA ASP A 25 19.22 -0.53 -2.22
C ASP A 25 19.94 -1.78 -2.77
N GLY A 26 20.07 -1.86 -4.09
CA GLY A 26 20.71 -2.99 -4.78
C GLY A 26 19.80 -4.19 -5.05
N ASN A 27 18.61 -4.26 -4.45
CA ASN A 27 17.64 -5.34 -4.61
C ASN A 27 16.60 -5.02 -5.68
N GLN A 28 16.29 -5.98 -6.55
CA GLN A 28 15.29 -5.81 -7.59
C GLN A 28 13.91 -6.25 -7.08
N HIS A 29 12.92 -5.38 -7.21
CA HIS A 29 11.55 -5.65 -6.78
C HIS A 29 10.66 -6.07 -7.97
N PRO A 30 9.77 -7.06 -7.78
CA PRO A 30 8.96 -7.62 -8.86
C PRO A 30 7.82 -6.69 -9.29
N THR A 31 7.38 -5.76 -8.44
CA THR A 31 6.35 -4.77 -8.76
C THR A 31 6.77 -3.35 -8.38
N TYR A 32 6.20 -2.35 -9.07
CA TYR A 32 6.38 -0.95 -8.70
C TYR A 32 5.89 -0.64 -7.28
N LYS A 33 4.87 -1.37 -6.81
CA LYS A 33 4.34 -1.23 -5.45
C LYS A 33 5.39 -1.67 -4.43
N ASP A 34 6.05 -2.80 -4.67
CA ASP A 34 7.11 -3.31 -3.79
C ASP A 34 8.34 -2.39 -3.77
N ALA A 35 8.70 -1.82 -4.92
CA ALA A 35 9.76 -0.81 -5.00
C ALA A 35 9.40 0.47 -4.22
N CYS A 36 8.17 0.98 -4.35
CA CYS A 36 7.69 2.10 -3.54
C CYS A 36 7.71 1.77 -2.04
N PHE A 37 7.34 0.54 -1.66
CA PHE A 37 7.38 0.08 -0.28
C PHE A 37 8.80 0.04 0.28
N ALA A 38 9.74 -0.53 -0.47
CA ALA A 38 11.14 -0.58 -0.06
C ALA A 38 11.80 0.80 0.04
N LEU A 39 11.33 1.78 -0.76
CA LEU A 39 11.76 3.18 -0.67
C LEU A 39 11.08 3.95 0.49
N GLY A 40 10.15 3.33 1.23
CA GLY A 40 9.38 4.00 2.26
C GLY A 40 8.42 5.07 1.73
N LEU A 41 8.06 5.00 0.45
CA LEU A 41 7.11 5.93 -0.20
C LEU A 41 5.65 5.54 0.04
N LEU A 42 5.42 4.33 0.55
CA LEU A 42 4.11 3.83 0.96
C LEU A 42 4.16 3.55 2.45
N GLU A 43 3.15 4.03 3.17
CA GLU A 43 2.87 3.53 4.51
C GLU A 43 2.38 2.09 4.43
N ASP A 44 2.73 1.28 5.43
CA ASP A 44 2.28 -0.10 5.51
C ASP A 44 0.76 -0.14 5.71
N ASP A 45 0.04 -0.47 4.62
CA ASP A 45 -1.42 -0.66 4.59
C ASP A 45 -1.89 -1.70 5.65
N ASN A 46 -0.97 -2.49 6.22
CA ASN A 46 -1.24 -3.51 7.24
C ASN A 46 -1.85 -2.96 8.53
N GLN A 47 -1.75 -1.65 8.83
CA GLN A 47 -2.36 -1.09 10.04
C GLN A 47 -3.87 -1.32 10.09
N TRP A 48 -4.56 -1.17 8.96
CA TRP A 48 -6.00 -1.37 8.88
C TRP A 48 -6.38 -2.84 8.91
N GLU A 49 -5.56 -3.70 8.28
CA GLU A 49 -5.76 -5.16 8.30
C GLU A 49 -5.63 -5.71 9.73
N CYS A 50 -4.58 -5.31 10.47
CA CYS A 50 -4.39 -5.66 11.87
C CYS A 50 -5.54 -5.14 12.74
N MET A 51 -5.93 -3.88 12.60
CA MET A 51 -7.06 -3.32 13.37
C MET A 51 -8.39 -4.02 13.06
N LEU A 52 -8.67 -4.36 11.80
CA LEU A 52 -9.87 -5.09 11.41
C LEU A 52 -9.86 -6.53 11.95
N ALA A 53 -8.71 -7.20 11.94
CA ALA A 53 -8.55 -8.54 12.50
C ALA A 53 -8.77 -8.53 14.03
N GLU A 54 -8.23 -7.54 14.74
CA GLU A 54 -8.47 -7.39 16.18
C GLU A 54 -9.93 -7.05 16.50
N ALA A 55 -10.55 -6.17 15.71
CA ALA A 55 -11.97 -5.84 15.86
C ALA A 55 -12.87 -7.05 15.56
N ALA A 56 -12.51 -7.90 14.60
CA ALA A 56 -13.23 -9.15 14.33
C ALA A 56 -13.30 -10.07 15.57
N LEU A 57 -12.29 -10.05 16.43
CA LEU A 57 -12.21 -10.86 17.64
C LEU A 57 -12.86 -10.18 18.86
N ASN A 58 -12.81 -8.85 18.96
CA ASN A 58 -13.15 -8.11 20.17
C ASN A 58 -14.41 -7.23 20.06
N CYS A 59 -14.91 -6.98 18.85
CA CYS A 59 -16.02 -6.07 18.61
C CYS A 59 -17.26 -6.79 18.09
N THR A 60 -18.41 -6.13 18.26
CA THR A 60 -19.67 -6.61 17.69
C THR A 60 -19.71 -6.40 16.17
N ALA A 61 -20.54 -7.18 15.46
CA ALA A 61 -20.69 -7.08 14.02
C ALA A 61 -21.06 -5.66 13.52
N LYS A 62 -21.76 -4.87 14.35
CA LYS A 62 -22.10 -3.47 14.02
C LYS A 62 -20.87 -2.56 14.08
N GLN A 63 -20.00 -2.75 15.06
CA GLN A 63 -18.75 -2.00 15.20
C GLN A 63 -17.77 -2.34 14.08
N ASN A 64 -17.67 -3.61 13.69
CA ASN A 64 -16.81 -4.03 12.57
C ASN A 64 -17.23 -3.41 11.23
N ARG A 65 -18.54 -3.38 10.94
CA ARG A 65 -19.05 -2.70 9.74
C ARG A 65 -18.79 -1.21 9.74
N LEU A 66 -18.87 -0.56 10.91
CA LEU A 66 -18.57 0.86 11.04
C LEU A 66 -17.07 1.13 10.83
N LEU A 67 -16.19 0.35 11.46
CA LEU A 67 -14.75 0.43 11.26
C LEU A 67 -14.38 0.25 9.79
N PHE A 68 -14.95 -0.76 9.14
CA PHE A 68 -14.75 -1.00 7.72
C PHE A 68 -15.20 0.19 6.84
N ALA A 69 -16.37 0.78 7.12
CA ALA A 69 -16.84 1.95 6.41
C ALA A 69 -15.96 3.19 6.62
N ILE A 70 -15.43 3.38 7.84
CA ILE A 70 -14.47 4.45 8.15
C ILE A 70 -13.20 4.26 7.32
N VAL A 71 -12.62 3.06 7.32
CA VAL A 71 -11.41 2.76 6.53
C VAL A 71 -11.64 3.05 5.05
N LEU A 72 -12.77 2.64 4.46
CA LEU A 72 -13.09 2.95 3.08
C LEU A 72 -13.28 4.45 2.79
N ALA A 73 -13.78 5.22 3.77
CA ALA A 73 -14.08 6.63 3.61
C ALA A 73 -12.86 7.54 3.86
N THR A 74 -11.97 7.15 4.77
CA THR A 74 -10.83 7.97 5.20
C THR A 74 -9.51 7.54 4.56
N CYS A 75 -9.39 6.28 4.19
CA CYS A 75 -8.20 5.74 3.58
C CYS A 75 -8.56 5.35 2.15
N PHE A 76 -7.81 5.82 1.15
CA PHE A 76 -7.90 5.28 -0.19
C PHE A 76 -7.17 3.94 -0.17
N PRO A 77 -7.85 2.79 0.07
CA PRO A 77 -7.15 1.55 0.28
C PRO A 77 -6.53 1.19 -1.06
N ALA A 78 -5.22 1.04 -1.10
CA ALA A 78 -4.47 0.80 -2.31
C ALA A 78 -4.82 -0.55 -2.98
N ARG A 79 -5.66 -1.37 -2.32
CA ARG A 79 -6.10 -2.71 -2.72
C ARG A 79 -7.61 -2.84 -2.47
N ILE A 80 -8.43 -2.44 -3.45
CA ILE A 80 -9.89 -2.68 -3.44
C ILE A 80 -10.22 -4.07 -4.06
N GLU A 81 -9.25 -4.75 -4.65
CA GLU A 81 -9.46 -5.94 -5.49
C GLU A 81 -9.83 -7.25 -4.74
N THR A 82 -10.01 -7.23 -3.42
CA THR A 82 -10.33 -8.46 -2.65
C THR A 82 -11.57 -8.36 -1.76
N LEU A 83 -12.54 -7.51 -2.13
CA LEU A 83 -13.89 -7.58 -1.56
C LEU A 83 -14.78 -8.58 -2.33
#